data_AF-A0A259HIU1-F1
#
_entry.id   AF-A0A259HIU1-F1
#
_cell.length_a   1.000
_cell.length_b   1.000
_cell.length_c   1.000
_cell.angle_alpha   90.00
_cell.angle_beta   90.00
_cell.angle_gamma   90.00
#
_symmetry.space_group_name_H-M   'P 1'
#
loop_
_entity.id
_entity.type
_entity.pdbx_description
1 polymer ?
#
loop_
_entity_poly.entity_id
_entity_poly.type
_entity_poly.pdbx_seq_one_letter_code
_entity_poly.pdbx_strand_id
1 'polypeptide(L)'
;RQMRLLEFPRYAGFAQSFPNTVPFAESFGWVADFSKPDAFDYVYYVTAHELAHQWWGHQVVPNKTRGSNLISESLAEYTALVLSERKYGRDNMKRFLKDELDGYLTGRARESKKENTFINCNRSYEWYQKGSLILYGLRDLIGDKALNNALHAFRDSFALKENPPFAGSDDLYSFIQKSTPDSFKYYLVDTWEKITLYDNKFLKATAKKLSKDEYEVTLNISTNKFYADSSGKETLTKMNDYIDIGIFAEESVDKNGRKQTNPLLLQKVKMMAGAKTYLFKVKGIPVKAGIDPYNKLIDRIPDDNTGDVDLN
;
A
#
# COMPACT_ATOMS: atom_id res chain seq x y z
N ARG A 1 13.04 -28.53 1.91
CA ARG A 1 13.14 -27.31 2.74
C ARG A 1 11.99 -27.36 3.74
N GLN A 2 12.19 -26.97 5.01
CA GLN A 2 11.19 -27.05 6.10
C GLN A 2 11.05 -25.67 6.76
N MET A 3 9.82 -25.30 7.13
CA MET A 3 9.51 -24.17 8.01
C MET A 3 8.63 -24.69 9.14
N ARG A 4 8.91 -24.27 10.38
CA ARG A 4 8.16 -24.70 11.57
C ARG A 4 7.44 -23.50 12.17
N LEU A 5 6.13 -23.61 12.35
CA LEU A 5 5.35 -22.68 13.14
C LEU A 5 5.19 -23.29 14.53
N LEU A 6 5.47 -22.51 15.57
CA LEU A 6 5.37 -22.99 16.95
C LEU A 6 4.65 -21.98 17.83
N GLU A 7 3.93 -22.49 18.81
CA GLU A 7 3.25 -21.69 19.81
C GLU A 7 4.19 -21.34 20.97
N PHE A 8 4.02 -20.14 21.54
CA PHE A 8 4.52 -19.85 22.88
C PHE A 8 3.43 -19.16 23.74
N PRO A 9 3.45 -19.35 25.08
CA PRO A 9 2.41 -18.82 25.96
C PRO A 9 2.35 -17.29 26.01
N ARG A 10 1.21 -16.75 26.46
CA ARG A 10 0.80 -15.32 26.48
C ARG A 10 1.71 -14.32 27.25
N TYR A 11 2.90 -14.67 27.70
CA TYR A 11 3.79 -13.72 28.40
C TYR A 11 4.30 -12.58 27.50
N ALA A 12 4.21 -12.72 26.16
CA ALA A 12 4.47 -11.66 25.19
C ALA A 12 3.55 -11.82 23.96
N GLY A 13 3.38 -10.76 23.16
CA GLY A 13 2.51 -10.75 21.97
C GLY A 13 3.28 -10.40 20.70
N PHE A 14 3.88 -11.40 20.05
CA PHE A 14 4.58 -11.23 18.77
C PHE A 14 4.60 -12.52 17.94
N ALA A 15 4.96 -12.38 16.67
CA ALA A 15 5.57 -13.43 15.86
C ALA A 15 6.99 -12.99 15.50
N GLN A 16 7.88 -13.95 15.24
CA GLN A 16 9.26 -13.63 14.86
C GLN A 16 9.88 -14.69 13.97
N SER A 17 10.57 -14.25 12.92
CA SER A 17 11.26 -15.12 12.00
C SER A 17 12.67 -15.48 12.48
N PHE A 18 12.85 -16.71 12.98
CA PHE A 18 14.17 -17.33 13.13
C PHE A 18 14.53 -18.13 11.85
N PRO A 19 15.81 -18.51 11.66
CA PRO A 19 16.17 -19.46 10.61
C PRO A 19 15.32 -20.72 10.78
N ASN A 20 14.49 -21.04 9.78
CA ASN A 20 13.57 -22.20 9.71
C ASN A 20 12.39 -22.27 10.71
N THR A 21 12.30 -21.38 11.70
CA THR A 21 11.35 -21.50 12.81
C THR A 21 10.67 -20.15 13.10
N VAL A 22 9.35 -20.16 13.27
CA VAL A 22 8.54 -18.97 13.54
C VAL A 22 7.65 -19.19 14.75
N PRO A 23 8.03 -18.71 15.95
CA PRO A 23 7.12 -18.60 17.07
C PRO A 23 5.95 -17.66 16.81
N PHE A 24 4.78 -18.04 17.28
CA PHE A 24 3.57 -17.25 17.38
C PHE A 24 3.09 -17.26 18.84
N ALA A 25 2.79 -16.07 19.38
CA ALA A 25 2.14 -15.98 20.68
C ALA A 25 0.75 -16.63 20.64
N GLU A 26 0.42 -17.41 21.66
CA GLU A 26 -0.92 -17.99 21.89
C GLU A 26 -2.01 -16.92 21.75
N SER A 27 -1.82 -15.76 22.39
CA SER A 27 -2.77 -14.65 22.44
C SER A 27 -3.00 -13.92 21.12
N PHE A 28 -2.35 -14.36 20.06
CA PHE A 28 -2.36 -13.73 18.76
C PHE A 28 -2.65 -14.76 17.66
N GLY A 29 -1.79 -15.75 17.48
CA GLY A 29 -1.89 -16.68 16.35
C GLY A 29 -2.92 -17.80 16.53
N TRP A 30 -3.04 -18.34 17.74
CA TRP A 30 -3.75 -19.60 18.00
C TRP A 30 -5.20 -19.40 18.47
N VAL A 31 -5.50 -18.23 19.02
CA VAL A 31 -6.87 -17.81 19.40
C VAL A 31 -7.55 -16.98 18.32
N ALA A 32 -7.05 -17.05 17.07
CA ALA A 32 -7.57 -16.27 15.97
C ALA A 32 -9.04 -16.60 15.65
N ASP A 33 -9.88 -15.58 15.56
CA ASP A 33 -11.31 -15.71 15.26
C ASP A 33 -11.64 -15.08 13.91
N PHE A 34 -12.00 -15.95 12.95
CA PHE A 34 -12.43 -15.59 11.61
C PHE A 34 -13.92 -15.89 11.37
N SER A 35 -14.73 -15.94 12.43
CA SER A 35 -16.17 -16.17 12.35
C SER A 35 -16.92 -15.11 11.54
N LYS A 36 -16.38 -13.89 11.47
CA LYS A 36 -16.88 -12.83 10.58
C LYS A 36 -16.32 -13.06 9.17
N PRO A 37 -17.17 -13.16 8.12
CA PRO A 37 -16.69 -13.40 6.75
C PRO A 37 -15.65 -12.38 6.27
N ASP A 38 -15.85 -11.10 6.60
CA ASP A 38 -14.97 -9.99 6.27
C ASP A 38 -13.81 -9.81 7.27
N ALA A 39 -13.56 -10.76 8.17
CA ALA A 39 -12.40 -10.70 9.05
C ALA A 39 -11.11 -10.74 8.23
N PHE A 40 -10.17 -9.87 8.58
CA PHE A 40 -8.84 -9.90 7.99
C PHE A 40 -8.10 -11.15 8.47
N ASP A 41 -7.63 -11.98 7.53
CA ASP A 41 -6.80 -13.15 7.84
C ASP A 41 -5.37 -12.71 8.20
N TYR A 42 -5.25 -12.13 9.38
CA TYR A 42 -3.98 -11.65 9.91
C TYR A 42 -3.00 -12.80 10.19
N VAL A 43 -3.48 -14.02 10.42
CA VAL A 43 -2.60 -15.19 10.63
C VAL A 43 -1.90 -15.53 9.32
N TYR A 44 -2.62 -15.55 8.20
CA TYR A 44 -2.00 -15.72 6.89
C TYR A 44 -1.03 -14.58 6.58
N TYR A 45 -1.45 -13.33 6.82
CA TYR A 45 -0.62 -12.16 6.58
C TYR A 45 0.69 -12.21 7.36
N VAL A 46 0.62 -12.38 8.68
CA VAL A 46 1.82 -12.42 9.53
C VAL A 46 2.67 -13.64 9.21
N THR A 47 2.08 -14.81 8.95
CA THR A 47 2.87 -15.98 8.51
C THR A 47 3.63 -15.69 7.21
N ALA A 48 3.01 -14.99 6.26
CA ALA A 48 3.65 -14.59 5.01
C ALA A 48 4.77 -13.57 5.24
N HIS A 49 4.57 -12.62 6.16
CA HIS A 49 5.59 -11.65 6.60
C HIS A 49 6.81 -12.37 7.20
N GLU A 50 6.57 -13.26 8.16
CA GLU A 50 7.65 -14.01 8.82
C GLU A 50 8.38 -14.95 7.85
N LEU A 51 7.68 -15.53 6.87
CA LEU A 51 8.34 -16.29 5.81
C LEU A 51 9.17 -15.39 4.89
N ALA A 52 8.70 -14.18 4.58
CA ALA A 52 9.41 -13.24 3.72
C ALA A 52 10.77 -12.83 4.31
N HIS A 53 10.89 -12.76 5.64
CA HIS A 53 12.16 -12.51 6.32
C HIS A 53 13.27 -13.50 5.96
N GLN A 54 12.93 -14.73 5.53
CA GLN A 54 13.93 -15.70 5.06
C GLN A 54 14.71 -15.21 3.83
N TRP A 55 14.15 -14.27 3.05
CA TRP A 55 14.87 -13.52 2.03
C TRP A 55 15.34 -12.16 2.57
N TRP A 56 14.45 -11.46 3.26
CA TRP A 56 14.60 -10.08 3.67
C TRP A 56 15.01 -9.96 5.15
N GLY A 57 16.31 -9.87 5.41
CA GLY A 57 16.89 -9.89 6.76
C GLY A 57 17.78 -11.10 7.01
N HIS A 58 17.40 -12.30 6.54
CA HIS A 58 18.23 -13.51 6.70
C HIS A 58 19.18 -13.76 5.52
N GLN A 59 18.70 -13.71 4.27
CA GLN A 59 19.59 -13.80 3.10
C GLN A 59 20.23 -12.45 2.80
N VAL A 60 19.41 -11.41 2.64
CA VAL A 60 19.88 -10.03 2.45
C VAL A 60 19.90 -9.36 3.82
N VAL A 61 21.05 -9.43 4.48
CA VAL A 61 21.25 -8.82 5.79
C VAL A 61 21.45 -7.30 5.62
N PRO A 62 20.64 -6.46 6.29
CA PRO A 62 20.81 -5.02 6.24
C PRO A 62 22.07 -4.55 6.97
N ASN A 63 22.68 -3.46 6.52
CA ASN A 63 23.69 -2.75 7.27
C ASN A 63 23.09 -2.04 8.51
N LYS A 64 23.94 -1.41 9.34
CA LYS A 64 23.53 -0.74 10.58
C LYS A 64 23.38 0.78 10.40
N THR A 65 22.60 1.21 9.42
CA THR A 65 22.30 2.64 9.17
C THR A 65 20.81 2.95 9.37
N ARG A 66 20.43 4.23 9.27
CA ARG A 66 19.00 4.59 9.18
C ARG A 66 18.43 4.10 7.85
N GLY A 67 17.13 3.81 7.82
CA GLY A 67 16.47 3.22 6.66
C GLY A 67 16.81 1.74 6.41
N SER A 68 17.75 1.13 7.14
CA SER A 68 18.13 -0.27 6.86
C SER A 68 17.00 -1.27 7.15
N ASN A 69 16.08 -0.93 8.06
CA ASN A 69 14.86 -1.70 8.31
C ASN A 69 13.89 -1.72 7.12
N LEU A 70 14.06 -0.87 6.11
CA LEU A 70 13.30 -1.00 4.86
C LEU A 70 13.56 -2.36 4.19
N ILE A 71 14.78 -2.87 4.33
CA ILE A 71 15.16 -4.15 3.76
C ILE A 71 14.47 -5.29 4.50
N SER A 72 14.54 -5.33 5.84
CA SER A 72 13.95 -6.44 6.60
C SER A 72 12.44 -6.34 6.71
N GLU A 73 11.90 -5.16 7.06
CA GLU A 73 10.50 -4.98 7.40
C GLU A 73 9.66 -4.58 6.19
N SER A 74 10.01 -3.50 5.47
CA SER A 74 9.16 -3.03 4.37
C SER A 74 9.04 -4.05 3.24
N LEU A 75 10.13 -4.76 2.91
CA LEU A 75 10.07 -5.82 1.89
C LEU A 75 9.29 -7.04 2.39
N ALA A 76 9.32 -7.36 3.68
CA ALA A 76 8.53 -8.45 4.26
C ALA A 76 7.03 -8.10 4.26
N GLU A 77 6.66 -6.90 4.70
CA GLU A 77 5.29 -6.38 4.66
C GLU A 77 4.76 -6.35 3.23
N TYR A 78 5.51 -5.76 2.29
CA TYR A 78 5.16 -5.76 0.87
C TYR A 78 4.98 -7.18 0.31
N THR A 79 5.81 -8.13 0.71
CA THR A 79 5.67 -9.53 0.27
C THR A 79 4.39 -10.16 0.81
N ALA A 80 4.07 -9.94 2.10
CA ALA A 80 2.85 -10.41 2.73
C ALA A 80 1.59 -9.81 2.08
N LEU A 81 1.65 -8.53 1.76
CA LEU A 81 0.66 -7.77 0.98
C LEU A 81 0.36 -8.42 -0.37
N VAL A 82 1.40 -8.68 -1.17
CA VAL A 82 1.24 -9.29 -2.51
C VAL A 82 0.67 -10.71 -2.41
N LEU A 83 1.09 -11.49 -1.41
CA LEU A 83 0.55 -12.83 -1.19
C LEU A 83 -0.91 -12.80 -0.75
N SER A 84 -1.28 -11.84 0.10
CA SER A 84 -2.66 -11.61 0.54
C SER A 84 -3.55 -11.19 -0.62
N GLU A 85 -3.09 -10.29 -1.49
CA GLU A 85 -3.79 -9.93 -2.73
C GLU A 85 -4.00 -11.15 -3.62
N ARG A 86 -2.99 -12.01 -3.79
CA ARG A 86 -3.12 -13.22 -4.63
C ARG A 86 -4.11 -14.22 -4.05
N LYS A 87 -4.20 -14.32 -2.73
CA LYS A 87 -5.10 -15.26 -2.03
C LYS A 87 -6.54 -14.75 -2.00
N TYR A 88 -6.73 -13.46 -1.74
CA TYR A 88 -8.04 -12.86 -1.49
C TYR A 88 -8.58 -12.02 -2.65
N GLY A 89 -7.75 -11.70 -3.64
CA GLY A 89 -8.12 -10.83 -4.74
C GLY A 89 -7.90 -9.35 -4.43
N ARG A 90 -7.68 -8.57 -5.48
CA ARG A 90 -7.35 -7.15 -5.42
C ARG A 90 -8.40 -6.29 -4.73
N ASP A 91 -9.66 -6.65 -4.90
CA ASP A 91 -10.80 -5.90 -4.35
C ASP A 91 -10.84 -5.95 -2.81
N ASN A 92 -10.26 -6.99 -2.21
CA ASN A 92 -10.10 -7.09 -0.75
C ASN A 92 -8.97 -6.22 -0.20
N MET A 93 -8.10 -5.67 -1.06
CA MET A 93 -6.95 -4.87 -0.61
C MET A 93 -7.33 -3.46 -0.18
N LYS A 94 -8.50 -2.94 -0.59
CA LYS A 94 -8.96 -1.60 -0.20
C LYS A 94 -8.94 -1.41 1.32
N ARG A 95 -9.47 -2.38 2.06
CA ARG A 95 -9.53 -2.33 3.52
C ARG A 95 -8.15 -2.46 4.14
N PHE A 96 -7.33 -3.37 3.61
CA PHE A 96 -5.97 -3.54 4.10
C PHE A 96 -5.14 -2.25 3.96
N LEU A 97 -5.14 -1.65 2.77
CA LEU A 97 -4.42 -0.39 2.51
C LEU A 97 -4.97 0.77 3.35
N LYS A 98 -6.28 0.76 3.66
CA LYS A 98 -6.88 1.71 4.60
C LYS A 98 -6.30 1.54 6.01
N ASP A 99 -6.23 0.31 6.50
CA ASP A 99 -5.69 0.01 7.84
C ASP A 99 -4.20 0.41 7.95
N GLU A 100 -3.41 0.13 6.90
CA GLU A 100 -2.01 0.59 6.81
C GLU A 100 -1.94 2.13 6.80
N LEU A 101 -2.77 2.80 6.00
CA LEU A 101 -2.82 4.27 5.95
C LEU A 101 -3.18 4.88 7.30
N ASP A 102 -4.21 4.37 7.97
CA ASP A 102 -4.62 4.85 9.28
C ASP A 102 -3.53 4.62 10.33
N GLY A 103 -2.85 3.47 10.28
CA GLY A 103 -1.72 3.16 11.15
C GLY A 103 -0.56 4.12 10.94
N TYR A 104 -0.21 4.41 9.69
CA TYR A 104 0.80 5.41 9.34
C TYR A 104 0.42 6.81 9.83
N LEU A 105 -0.80 7.28 9.53
CA LEU A 105 -1.27 8.61 9.93
C LEU A 105 -1.35 8.76 11.45
N THR A 106 -1.78 7.71 12.16
CA THR A 106 -1.79 7.67 13.62
C THR A 106 -0.38 7.72 14.20
N GLY A 107 0.56 6.96 13.63
CA GLY A 107 1.97 6.99 14.02
C GLY A 107 2.58 8.38 13.82
N ARG A 108 2.34 8.99 12.65
CA ARG A 108 2.75 10.35 12.33
C ARG A 108 2.18 11.39 13.29
N ALA A 109 0.87 11.32 13.60
CA ALA A 109 0.22 12.25 14.51
C ALA A 109 0.74 12.17 15.96
N ARG A 110 1.29 11.00 16.35
CA ARG A 110 1.86 10.77 17.69
C ARG A 110 3.37 10.96 17.76
N GLU A 111 4.04 11.26 16.65
CA GLU A 111 5.49 11.47 16.64
C GLU A 111 5.86 12.77 17.36
N SER A 112 6.60 12.62 18.46
CA SER A 112 6.94 13.75 19.33
C SER A 112 8.20 14.52 18.92
N LYS A 113 8.98 13.98 17.97
CA LYS A 113 10.18 14.66 17.46
C LYS A 113 9.94 15.18 16.05
N LYS A 114 10.22 14.33 15.07
CA LYS A 114 10.06 14.62 13.65
C LYS A 114 9.96 13.32 12.89
N GLU A 115 9.21 13.38 11.80
CA GLU A 115 9.22 12.36 10.78
C GLU A 115 10.46 12.51 9.87
N ASN A 116 11.01 11.39 9.38
CA ASN A 116 12.07 11.42 8.39
C ASN A 116 11.52 11.03 7.02
N THR A 117 12.30 11.25 5.97
CA THR A 117 11.98 10.73 4.64
C THR A 117 12.07 9.21 4.67
N PHE A 118 11.30 8.52 3.82
CA PHE A 118 11.22 7.06 3.85
C PHE A 118 12.61 6.41 3.67
N ILE A 119 13.44 6.94 2.76
CA ILE A 119 14.82 6.45 2.55
C ILE A 119 15.71 6.53 3.80
N ASN A 120 15.40 7.43 4.74
CA ASN A 120 16.16 7.66 5.98
C ASN A 120 15.29 7.45 7.23
N CYS A 121 14.24 6.64 7.11
CA CYS A 121 13.28 6.42 8.17
C CYS A 121 13.92 5.79 9.41
N ASN A 122 13.31 6.03 10.57
CA ASN A 122 13.78 5.47 11.83
C ASN A 122 12.65 5.15 12.83
N ARG A 123 11.43 4.96 12.34
CA ARG A 123 10.25 4.59 13.11
C ARG A 123 9.51 3.40 12.50
N SER A 124 8.86 2.63 13.36
CA SER A 124 8.05 1.48 12.96
C SER A 124 6.93 1.84 12.00
N TYR A 125 6.22 2.94 12.25
CA TYR A 125 5.13 3.37 11.37
C TYR A 125 5.61 3.76 9.95
N GLU A 126 6.90 4.03 9.77
CA GLU A 126 7.50 4.32 8.47
C GLU A 126 7.89 3.03 7.74
N TRP A 127 8.66 2.13 8.35
CA TRP A 127 9.10 0.92 7.64
C TRP A 127 8.06 -0.19 7.59
N TYR A 128 7.01 -0.18 8.42
CA TYR A 128 5.87 -1.07 8.26
C TYR A 128 4.80 -0.41 7.37
N GLN A 129 3.97 0.46 7.94
CA GLN A 129 2.78 0.99 7.26
C GLN A 129 3.06 1.89 6.05
N LYS A 130 3.99 2.85 6.17
CA LYS A 130 4.36 3.68 5.01
C LYS A 130 5.04 2.84 3.93
N GLY A 131 5.86 1.87 4.32
CA GLY A 131 6.54 0.95 3.41
C GLY A 131 5.58 0.09 2.59
N SER A 132 4.56 -0.46 3.24
CA SER A 132 3.43 -1.15 2.63
C SER A 132 2.81 -0.32 1.49
N LEU A 133 2.40 0.92 1.79
CA LEU A 133 1.73 1.80 0.84
C LEU A 133 2.66 2.19 -0.32
N ILE A 134 3.90 2.57 -0.04
CA ILE A 134 4.86 3.02 -1.06
C ILE A 134 5.19 1.89 -2.03
N LEU A 135 5.51 0.70 -1.53
CA LEU A 135 5.91 -0.40 -2.40
C LEU A 135 4.72 -0.98 -3.17
N TYR A 136 3.54 -1.04 -2.55
CA TYR A 136 2.32 -1.47 -3.23
C TYR A 136 1.87 -0.47 -4.30
N GLY A 137 1.89 0.83 -4.01
CA GLY A 137 1.59 1.89 -4.97
C GLY A 137 2.59 1.93 -6.13
N LEU A 138 3.89 1.74 -5.84
CA LEU A 138 4.91 1.62 -6.88
C LEU A 138 4.65 0.41 -7.79
N ARG A 139 4.40 -0.77 -7.21
CA ARG A 139 4.07 -2.00 -7.96
C ARG A 139 2.90 -1.76 -8.92
N ASP A 140 1.88 -1.05 -8.47
CA ASP A 140 0.70 -0.75 -9.28
C ASP A 140 0.99 0.28 -10.40
N LEU A 141 2.01 1.13 -10.25
CA LEU A 141 2.45 2.07 -11.29
C LEU A 141 3.35 1.43 -12.35
N ILE A 142 4.33 0.63 -11.92
CA ILE A 142 5.37 0.08 -12.82
C ILE A 142 5.15 -1.39 -13.20
N GLY A 143 4.18 -2.05 -12.56
CA GLY A 143 3.82 -3.45 -12.76
C GLY A 143 4.69 -4.42 -11.96
N ASP A 144 4.13 -5.62 -11.71
CA ASP A 144 4.78 -6.73 -11.02
C ASP A 144 6.17 -7.05 -11.58
N LYS A 145 6.30 -7.13 -12.91
CA LYS A 145 7.55 -7.54 -13.56
C LYS A 145 8.70 -6.57 -13.27
N ALA A 146 8.45 -5.26 -13.36
CA ALA A 146 9.50 -4.27 -13.16
C ALA A 146 10.00 -4.26 -11.71
N LEU A 147 9.07 -4.24 -10.73
CA LEU A 147 9.45 -4.24 -9.32
C LEU A 147 10.09 -5.57 -8.89
N ASN A 148 9.55 -6.72 -9.32
CA ASN A 148 10.15 -8.02 -9.00
C ASN A 148 11.56 -8.17 -9.60
N ASN A 149 11.79 -7.67 -10.82
CA ASN A 149 13.13 -7.67 -11.41
C ASN A 149 14.10 -6.82 -10.58
N ALA A 150 13.68 -5.65 -10.09
CA ALA A 150 14.48 -4.81 -9.21
C ALA A 150 14.86 -5.53 -7.91
N LEU A 151 13.88 -6.15 -7.25
CA LEU A 151 14.08 -6.89 -6.01
C LEU A 151 14.92 -8.16 -6.20
N HIS A 152 14.78 -8.84 -7.33
CA HIS A 152 15.64 -9.97 -7.70
C HIS A 152 17.08 -9.54 -7.89
N ALA A 153 17.33 -8.49 -8.67
CA ALA A 153 18.67 -7.97 -8.89
C ALA A 153 19.32 -7.45 -7.59
N PHE A 154 18.53 -6.80 -6.73
CA PHE A 154 18.97 -6.37 -5.40
C PHE A 154 19.36 -7.58 -4.54
N ARG A 155 18.48 -8.58 -4.43
CA ARG A 155 18.78 -9.82 -3.70
C ARG A 155 20.06 -10.48 -4.21
N ASP A 156 20.18 -10.69 -5.51
CA ASP A 156 21.32 -11.42 -6.09
C ASP A 156 22.65 -10.68 -5.89
N SER A 157 22.60 -9.36 -5.67
CA SER A 157 23.78 -8.54 -5.39
C SER A 157 24.25 -8.57 -3.93
N PHE A 158 23.38 -8.95 -2.99
CA PHE A 158 23.64 -8.83 -1.55
C PHE A 158 23.36 -10.09 -0.72
N ALA A 159 22.62 -11.06 -1.26
CA ALA A 159 22.26 -12.26 -0.53
C ALA A 159 23.49 -13.07 -0.11
N LEU A 160 23.47 -13.56 1.12
CA LEU A 160 24.49 -14.45 1.70
C LEU A 160 25.91 -13.86 1.72
N LYS A 161 26.04 -12.53 1.65
CA LYS A 161 27.33 -11.89 1.88
C LYS A 161 27.83 -12.19 3.29
N GLU A 162 29.07 -12.65 3.39
CA GLU A 162 29.71 -12.90 4.69
C GLU A 162 30.44 -11.66 5.23
N ASN A 163 30.87 -10.76 4.34
CA ASN A 163 31.68 -9.60 4.67
C ASN A 163 31.04 -8.29 4.17
N PRO A 164 31.26 -7.16 4.87
CA PRO A 164 30.77 -5.85 4.43
C PRO A 164 31.38 -5.43 3.07
N PRO A 165 30.72 -4.51 2.33
CA PRO A 165 29.52 -3.77 2.73
C PRO A 165 28.22 -4.56 2.53
N PHE A 166 27.36 -4.51 3.57
CA PHE A 166 25.97 -4.94 3.55
C PHE A 166 25.07 -3.83 2.98
N ALA A 167 23.90 -4.21 2.45
CA ALA A 167 22.98 -3.28 1.80
C ALA A 167 22.33 -2.30 2.79
N GLY A 168 22.14 -1.06 2.36
CA GLY A 168 21.31 -0.06 3.04
C GLY A 168 20.09 0.35 2.20
N SER A 169 19.33 1.32 2.72
CA SER A 169 18.18 1.90 2.00
C SER A 169 18.57 2.54 0.67
N ASP A 170 19.74 3.19 0.59
CA ASP A 170 20.25 3.80 -0.65
C ASP A 170 20.53 2.76 -1.74
N ASP A 171 21.03 1.58 -1.36
CA ASP A 171 21.22 0.47 -2.30
C ASP A 171 19.86 0.00 -2.83
N LEU A 172 18.91 -0.31 -1.94
CA LEU A 172 17.56 -0.73 -2.32
C LEU A 172 16.90 0.30 -3.25
N TYR A 173 16.96 1.58 -2.87
CA TYR A 173 16.45 2.69 -3.66
C TYR A 173 17.07 2.71 -5.06
N SER A 174 18.39 2.54 -5.15
CA SER A 174 19.11 2.55 -6.43
C SER A 174 18.67 1.42 -7.37
N PHE A 175 18.40 0.21 -6.86
CA PHE A 175 17.90 -0.90 -7.67
C PHE A 175 16.46 -0.67 -8.16
N ILE A 176 15.61 -0.13 -7.28
CA ILE A 176 14.24 0.23 -7.62
C ILE A 176 14.21 1.37 -8.66
N GLN A 177 15.00 2.41 -8.47
CA GLN A 177 15.09 3.56 -9.36
C GLN A 177 15.54 3.15 -10.78
N LYS A 178 16.52 2.26 -10.91
CA LYS A 178 16.98 1.73 -12.21
C LYS A 178 15.88 1.00 -12.99
N SER A 179 14.97 0.34 -12.28
CA SER A 179 13.86 -0.42 -12.88
C SER A 179 12.59 0.41 -13.05
N THR A 180 12.59 1.67 -12.60
CA THR A 180 11.45 2.57 -12.64
C THR A 180 11.53 3.45 -13.90
N PRO A 181 10.56 3.38 -14.83
CA PRO A 181 10.54 4.23 -16.01
C PRO A 181 10.57 5.72 -15.68
N ASP A 182 11.20 6.54 -16.53
CA ASP A 182 11.36 7.99 -16.30
C ASP A 182 10.04 8.70 -16.03
N SER A 183 8.94 8.27 -16.68
CA SER A 183 7.60 8.80 -16.49
C SER A 183 7.05 8.62 -15.06
N PHE A 184 7.63 7.72 -14.26
CA PHE A 184 7.20 7.39 -12.91
C PHE A 184 8.24 7.71 -11.83
N LYS A 185 9.43 8.22 -12.19
CA LYS A 185 10.46 8.60 -11.20
C LYS A 185 10.01 9.68 -10.23
N TYR A 186 9.04 10.51 -10.61
CA TYR A 186 8.42 11.47 -9.68
C TYR A 186 7.86 10.78 -8.44
N TYR A 187 7.29 9.58 -8.58
CA TYR A 187 6.72 8.83 -7.47
C TYR A 187 7.80 8.45 -6.46
N LEU A 188 9.00 8.09 -6.92
CA LEU A 188 10.14 7.81 -6.05
C LEU A 188 10.60 9.05 -5.29
N VAL A 189 10.68 10.21 -5.95
CA VAL A 189 11.00 11.47 -5.28
C VAL A 189 9.95 11.78 -4.20
N ASP A 190 8.67 11.68 -4.55
CA ASP A 190 7.56 11.98 -3.65
C ASP A 190 7.50 11.04 -2.45
N THR A 191 7.81 9.76 -2.64
CA THR A 191 7.63 8.73 -1.60
C THR A 191 8.89 8.40 -0.81
N TRP A 192 10.06 8.42 -1.45
CA TRP A 192 11.34 8.06 -0.81
C TRP A 192 12.08 9.28 -0.27
N GLU A 193 12.13 10.35 -1.05
CA GLU A 193 12.95 11.53 -0.78
C GLU A 193 12.20 12.67 -0.11
N LYS A 194 10.86 12.60 -0.07
CA LYS A 194 9.97 13.60 0.53
C LYS A 194 8.98 12.95 1.50
N ILE A 195 8.40 13.77 2.36
CA ILE A 195 7.21 13.40 3.13
C ILE A 195 6.03 13.99 2.37
N THR A 196 5.38 13.16 1.55
CA THR A 196 4.29 13.60 0.67
C THR A 196 2.95 13.17 1.24
N LEU A 197 1.99 14.08 1.18
CA LEU A 197 0.60 13.84 1.56
C LEU A 197 -0.32 14.32 0.45
N TYR A 198 -1.42 13.61 0.28
CA TYR A 198 -2.47 13.94 -0.65
C TYR A 198 -3.72 14.41 0.06
N ASP A 199 -4.52 15.16 -0.68
CA ASP A 199 -5.85 15.64 -0.34
C ASP A 199 -6.73 15.39 -1.55
N ASN A 200 -7.04 14.11 -1.76
CA ASN A 200 -7.95 13.64 -2.79
C ASN A 200 -9.34 13.67 -2.23
N LYS A 201 -10.30 14.14 -3.03
CA LYS A 201 -11.65 14.35 -2.56
C LYS A 201 -12.66 14.15 -3.65
N PHE A 202 -13.67 13.34 -3.36
CA PHE A 202 -14.91 13.30 -4.12
C PHE A 202 -15.71 14.58 -3.86
N LEU A 203 -16.20 15.22 -4.93
CA LEU A 203 -17.06 16.39 -4.82
C LEU A 203 -18.49 16.06 -5.25
N LYS A 204 -18.67 15.46 -6.43
CA LYS A 204 -19.98 15.05 -6.94
C LYS A 204 -19.83 14.03 -8.07
N ALA A 205 -20.77 13.11 -8.21
CA ALA A 205 -20.92 12.31 -9.42
C ALA A 205 -22.39 12.22 -9.84
N THR A 206 -22.62 12.32 -11.15
CA THR A 206 -23.94 12.03 -11.74
C THR A 206 -23.77 11.06 -12.89
N ALA A 207 -24.76 10.21 -13.13
CA ALA A 207 -24.77 9.32 -14.29
C ALA A 207 -26.00 9.54 -15.14
N LYS A 208 -25.80 9.55 -16.46
CA LYS A 208 -26.87 9.60 -17.46
C LYS A 208 -26.92 8.28 -18.21
N LYS A 209 -28.08 7.65 -18.28
CA LYS A 209 -28.28 6.43 -19.07
C LYS A 209 -28.09 6.72 -20.57
N LEU A 210 -27.20 6.00 -21.23
CA LEU A 210 -26.94 6.10 -22.68
C LEU A 210 -27.68 5.01 -23.46
N SER A 211 -27.71 3.79 -22.93
CA SER A 211 -28.41 2.64 -23.53
C SER A 211 -28.85 1.66 -22.44
N LYS A 212 -29.30 0.45 -22.80
CA LYS A 212 -29.84 -0.54 -21.85
C LYS A 212 -28.94 -0.74 -20.62
N ASP A 213 -27.63 -0.88 -20.85
CA ASP A 213 -26.62 -1.22 -19.83
C ASP A 213 -25.39 -0.30 -19.90
N GLU A 214 -25.49 0.88 -20.51
CA GLU A 214 -24.38 1.83 -20.65
C GLU A 214 -24.74 3.19 -20.06
N TYR A 215 -23.81 3.76 -19.29
CA TYR A 215 -23.98 5.03 -18.58
C TYR A 215 -22.80 5.95 -18.84
N GLU A 216 -23.08 7.24 -18.99
CA GLU A 216 -22.07 8.30 -18.96
C GLU A 216 -22.02 8.88 -17.55
N VAL A 217 -20.87 8.75 -16.88
CA VAL A 217 -20.63 9.26 -15.53
C VAL A 217 -19.85 10.57 -15.65
N THR A 218 -20.41 11.64 -15.09
CA THR A 218 -19.73 12.91 -14.87
C THR A 218 -19.24 12.93 -13.43
N LEU A 219 -17.92 12.88 -13.23
CA LEU A 219 -17.28 12.83 -11.92
C LEU A 219 -16.50 14.12 -11.67
N ASN A 220 -16.88 14.84 -10.62
CA ASN A 220 -16.18 16.01 -10.10
C ASN A 220 -15.39 15.63 -8.84
N ILE A 221 -14.10 15.91 -8.85
CA ILE A 221 -13.17 15.61 -7.76
C ILE A 221 -12.22 16.78 -7.55
N SER A 222 -11.56 16.84 -6.41
CA SER A 222 -10.39 17.68 -6.14
C SER A 222 -9.20 16.82 -5.74
N THR A 223 -8.00 17.22 -6.14
CA THR A 223 -6.76 16.61 -5.65
C THR A 223 -5.71 17.68 -5.41
N ASN A 224 -4.97 17.59 -4.31
CA ASN A 224 -3.82 18.42 -4.04
C ASN A 224 -2.69 17.56 -3.44
N LYS A 225 -1.45 18.00 -3.66
CA LYS A 225 -0.26 17.38 -3.09
C LYS A 225 0.46 18.37 -2.18
N PHE A 226 0.92 17.89 -1.04
CA PHE A 226 1.66 18.65 -0.04
C PHE A 226 2.98 17.96 0.26
N TYR A 227 4.04 18.74 0.45
CA TYR A 227 5.24 18.27 1.12
C TYR A 227 5.24 18.76 2.56
N ALA A 228 5.45 17.84 3.50
CA ALA A 228 5.76 18.17 4.87
C ALA A 228 7.27 18.29 5.06
N ASP A 229 7.70 19.29 5.81
CA ASP A 229 9.07 19.38 6.30
C ASP A 229 9.24 18.67 7.66
N SER A 230 10.45 18.70 8.22
CA SER A 230 10.75 18.06 9.50
C SER A 230 10.02 18.66 10.71
N SER A 231 9.44 19.85 10.58
CA SER A 231 8.59 20.46 11.61
C SER A 231 7.12 20.07 11.46
N GLY A 232 6.79 19.28 10.44
CA GLY A 232 5.43 18.92 10.09
C GLY A 232 4.69 20.01 9.29
N LYS A 233 5.37 21.10 8.90
CA LYS A 233 4.75 22.16 8.11
C LYS A 233 4.49 21.65 6.70
N GLU A 234 3.23 21.66 6.31
CA GLU A 234 2.76 21.20 5.00
C GLU A 234 2.70 22.37 4.02
N THR A 235 3.34 22.23 2.87
CA THR A 235 3.35 23.23 1.80
C THR A 235 2.76 22.64 0.53
N LEU A 236 1.76 23.32 -0.03
CA LEU A 236 1.16 22.95 -1.31
C LEU A 236 2.25 22.90 -2.39
N THR A 237 2.31 21.82 -3.15
CA THR A 237 3.30 21.63 -4.21
C THR A 237 2.62 21.33 -5.53
N LYS A 238 3.39 21.48 -6.61
CA LYS A 238 2.93 21.09 -7.95
C LYS A 238 2.82 19.57 -8.01
N MET A 239 1.81 19.10 -8.73
CA MET A 239 1.60 17.68 -9.02
C MET A 239 1.29 17.49 -10.50
N ASN A 240 1.71 16.34 -11.02
CA ASN A 240 1.40 15.84 -12.34
C ASN A 240 1.40 14.31 -12.29
N ASP A 241 0.53 13.79 -11.43
CA ASP A 241 0.66 12.46 -10.85
C ASP A 241 -0.44 11.55 -11.40
N TYR A 242 -0.12 10.27 -11.62
CA TYR A 242 -1.12 9.27 -11.93
C TYR A 242 -1.87 8.86 -10.68
N ILE A 243 -3.19 9.04 -10.68
CA ILE A 243 -4.09 8.64 -9.60
C ILE A 243 -5.23 7.80 -10.21
N ASP A 244 -5.66 6.77 -9.49
CA ASP A 244 -6.79 5.94 -9.93
C ASP A 244 -8.11 6.70 -9.80
N ILE A 245 -8.91 6.66 -10.85
CA ILE A 245 -10.35 6.89 -10.78
C ILE A 245 -11.05 5.53 -10.74
N GLY A 246 -12.00 5.38 -9.83
CA GLY A 246 -12.87 4.22 -9.76
C GLY A 246 -14.34 4.58 -9.95
N ILE A 247 -15.06 3.73 -10.67
CA ILE A 247 -16.53 3.73 -10.75
C ILE A 247 -16.99 2.30 -10.47
N PHE A 248 -17.95 2.15 -9.58
CA PHE A 248 -18.36 0.87 -9.01
C PHE A 248 -19.88 0.68 -9.13
N ALA A 249 -20.28 -0.56 -9.35
CA ALA A 249 -21.65 -1.02 -9.14
C ALA A 249 -21.87 -1.35 -7.66
N GLU A 250 -23.10 -1.75 -7.30
CA GLU A 250 -23.42 -2.19 -5.95
C GLU A 250 -22.48 -3.29 -5.49
N GLU A 251 -22.10 -3.25 -4.21
CA GLU A 251 -21.33 -4.32 -3.59
C GLU A 251 -22.14 -5.63 -3.62
N SER A 252 -21.45 -6.73 -3.91
CA SER A 252 -22.03 -8.06 -3.85
C SER A 252 -21.45 -8.84 -2.67
N VAL A 253 -22.00 -10.03 -2.42
CA VAL A 253 -21.50 -10.95 -1.41
C VAL A 253 -21.12 -12.27 -2.08
N ASP A 254 -19.93 -12.79 -1.78
CA ASP A 254 -19.47 -14.06 -2.32
C ASP A 254 -20.16 -15.26 -1.66
N LYS A 255 -19.89 -16.46 -2.17
CA LYS A 255 -20.43 -17.72 -1.61
C LYS A 255 -20.06 -17.99 -0.14
N ASN A 256 -19.08 -17.28 0.40
CA ASN A 256 -18.60 -17.39 1.78
C ASN A 256 -19.10 -16.24 2.66
N GLY A 257 -19.99 -15.37 2.17
CA GLY A 257 -20.51 -14.24 2.91
C GLY A 257 -19.62 -13.00 2.92
N ARG A 258 -18.55 -12.96 2.10
CA ARG A 258 -17.61 -11.85 2.04
C ARG A 258 -18.10 -10.75 1.11
N LYS A 259 -17.98 -9.50 1.53
CA LYS A 259 -18.27 -8.36 0.66
C LYS A 259 -17.28 -8.28 -0.49
N GLN A 260 -17.79 -7.96 -1.68
CA GLN A 260 -17.01 -7.77 -2.89
C GLN A 260 -17.35 -6.42 -3.51
N THR A 261 -16.31 -5.62 -3.79
CA THR A 261 -16.47 -4.41 -4.58
C THR A 261 -16.54 -4.79 -6.06
N ASN A 262 -17.45 -4.16 -6.81
CA ASN A 262 -17.67 -4.48 -8.22
C ASN A 262 -17.24 -3.29 -9.10
N PRO A 263 -15.95 -3.18 -9.49
CA PRO A 263 -15.49 -2.09 -10.34
C PRO A 263 -16.08 -2.21 -11.75
N LEU A 264 -16.77 -1.15 -12.20
CA LEU A 264 -17.14 -0.94 -13.60
C LEU A 264 -16.01 -0.29 -14.40
N LEU A 265 -15.21 0.53 -13.70
CA LEU A 265 -14.02 1.16 -14.24
C LEU A 265 -13.00 1.37 -13.12
N LEU A 266 -11.74 1.06 -13.41
CA LEU A 266 -10.59 1.41 -12.59
C LEU A 266 -9.49 1.89 -13.54
N GLN A 267 -9.24 3.20 -13.58
CA GLN A 267 -8.36 3.80 -14.57
C GLN A 267 -7.41 4.81 -13.95
N LYS A 268 -6.12 4.70 -14.27
CA LYS A 268 -5.13 5.73 -13.95
C LYS A 268 -5.30 6.94 -14.84
N VAL A 269 -5.45 8.11 -14.21
CA VAL A 269 -5.53 9.40 -14.89
C VAL A 269 -4.40 10.29 -14.36
N LYS A 270 -3.70 10.97 -15.27
CA LYS A 270 -2.66 11.91 -14.90
C LYS A 270 -3.28 13.25 -14.51
N MET A 271 -3.07 13.71 -13.28
CA MET A 271 -3.79 14.83 -12.71
C MET A 271 -2.87 15.97 -12.25
N MET A 272 -3.38 17.19 -12.41
CA MET A 272 -2.81 18.40 -11.81
C MET A 272 -3.69 18.81 -10.63
N ALA A 273 -3.12 19.59 -9.71
CA ALA A 273 -3.82 20.04 -8.52
C ALA A 273 -5.10 20.85 -8.82
N GLY A 274 -6.03 20.82 -7.88
CA GLY A 274 -7.32 21.52 -7.92
C GLY A 274 -8.50 20.65 -8.33
N ALA A 275 -9.66 21.29 -8.43
CA ALA A 275 -10.91 20.63 -8.80
C ALA A 275 -11.02 20.42 -10.31
N LYS A 276 -11.46 19.23 -10.73
CA LYS A 276 -11.66 18.87 -12.15
C LYS A 276 -12.88 17.98 -12.32
N THR A 277 -13.47 18.09 -13.51
CA THR A 277 -14.54 17.20 -13.96
C THR A 277 -14.01 16.25 -15.03
N TYR A 278 -14.34 14.97 -14.88
CA TYR A 278 -14.02 13.91 -15.83
C TYR A 278 -15.32 13.23 -16.31
N LEU A 279 -15.31 12.80 -17.57
CA LEU A 279 -16.41 12.04 -18.15
C LEU A 279 -15.93 10.63 -18.49
N PHE A 280 -16.70 9.63 -18.08
CA PHE A 280 -16.41 8.22 -18.33
C PHE A 280 -17.64 7.51 -18.87
N LYS A 281 -17.43 6.53 -19.73
CA LYS A 281 -18.48 5.58 -20.14
C LYS A 281 -18.24 4.26 -19.45
N VAL A 282 -19.28 3.72 -18.82
CA VAL A 282 -19.22 2.44 -18.10
C VAL A 282 -20.36 1.54 -18.55
N LYS A 283 -20.11 0.23 -18.49
CA LYS A 283 -21.13 -0.81 -18.69
C LYS A 283 -21.59 -1.30 -17.31
N GLY A 284 -22.89 -1.26 -17.05
CA GLY A 284 -23.48 -1.52 -15.73
C GLY A 284 -23.90 -0.24 -15.01
N ILE A 285 -24.74 -0.39 -13.98
CA ILE A 285 -25.31 0.72 -13.21
C ILE A 285 -24.26 1.24 -12.22
N PRO A 286 -23.76 2.48 -12.36
CA PRO A 286 -22.82 3.05 -11.42
C PRO A 286 -23.56 3.54 -10.17
N VAL A 287 -23.10 3.13 -8.99
CA VAL A 287 -23.65 3.59 -7.70
C VAL A 287 -22.64 4.36 -6.87
N LYS A 288 -21.34 4.15 -7.10
CA LYS A 288 -20.26 4.82 -6.36
C LYS A 288 -19.12 5.20 -7.30
N ALA A 289 -18.50 6.34 -7.06
CA ALA A 289 -17.35 6.80 -7.82
C ALA A 289 -16.37 7.58 -6.94
N GLY A 290 -15.12 7.73 -7.41
CA GLY A 290 -14.14 8.53 -6.68
C GLY A 290 -12.73 8.46 -7.21
N ILE A 291 -11.83 9.06 -6.45
CA ILE A 291 -10.39 9.18 -6.69
C ILE A 291 -9.63 8.37 -5.63
N ASP A 292 -8.55 7.70 -6.01
CA ASP A 292 -7.79 6.77 -5.17
C ASP A 292 -8.69 5.86 -4.29
N PRO A 293 -9.66 5.15 -4.91
CA PRO A 293 -10.71 4.46 -4.15
C PRO A 293 -10.18 3.32 -3.26
N TYR A 294 -8.94 2.88 -3.49
CA TYR A 294 -8.27 1.77 -2.78
C TYR A 294 -7.16 2.28 -1.82
N ASN A 295 -7.05 3.59 -1.60
CA ASN A 295 -6.11 4.18 -0.63
C ASN A 295 -4.64 3.84 -0.91
N LYS A 296 -4.21 3.92 -2.19
CA LYS A 296 -2.83 3.62 -2.59
C LYS A 296 -1.90 4.81 -2.35
N LEU A 297 -2.46 6.01 -2.20
CA LEU A 297 -1.73 7.21 -1.86
C LEU A 297 -1.89 7.52 -0.38
N ILE A 298 -0.91 8.24 0.16
CA ILE A 298 -0.94 8.71 1.54
C ILE A 298 -1.86 9.94 1.60
N ASP A 299 -3.16 9.67 1.61
CA ASP A 299 -4.20 10.68 1.76
C ASP A 299 -4.45 11.02 3.23
N ARG A 300 -4.73 12.29 3.55
CA ARG A 300 -5.04 12.72 4.93
C ARG A 300 -6.47 12.35 5.36
N ILE A 301 -7.41 12.29 4.42
CA ILE A 301 -8.84 12.03 4.67
C ILE A 301 -9.35 11.01 3.64
N PRO A 302 -8.82 9.77 3.63
CA PRO A 302 -9.22 8.74 2.66
C PRO A 302 -10.72 8.42 2.64
N ASP A 303 -11.47 8.76 3.69
CA ASP A 303 -12.91 8.49 3.79
C ASP A 303 -13.75 9.37 2.84
N ASP A 304 -13.24 10.52 2.39
CA ASP A 304 -13.92 11.39 1.42
C ASP A 304 -13.44 11.22 -0.04
N ASN A 305 -12.61 10.22 -0.30
CA ASN A 305 -12.14 9.84 -1.64
C ASN A 305 -13.26 9.38 -2.58
N THR A 306 -14.36 8.84 -2.03
CA THR A 306 -15.44 8.22 -2.80
C THR A 306 -16.82 8.66 -2.31
N GLY A 307 -17.79 8.76 -3.22
CA GLY A 307 -19.17 9.10 -2.90
C GLY A 307 -20.16 8.47 -3.87
N ASP A 308 -21.44 8.61 -3.54
CA ASP A 308 -22.54 8.02 -4.31
C ASP A 308 -22.72 8.72 -5.66
N VAL A 309 -23.21 7.98 -6.64
CA VAL A 309 -23.49 8.48 -7.99
C VAL A 309 -24.98 8.77 -8.13
N ASP A 310 -25.34 10.03 -8.35
CA ASP A 310 -26.72 10.43 -8.60
C ASP A 310 -27.16 9.93 -10.00
N LEU A 311 -28.13 9.02 -10.05
CA LEU A 311 -28.71 8.57 -11.32
C LEU A 311 -29.72 9.62 -11.82
N ASN A 312 -29.37 10.27 -12.94
CA ASN A 312 -30.24 11.20 -13.67
C ASN A 312 -31.03 10.49 -14.77
#